data_AF-A0AAI8D2F1-F1
#
_entry.id   AF-A0AAI8D2F1-F1
#
_cell.length_a   1.000
_cell.length_b   1.000
_cell.length_c   1.000
_cell.angle_alpha   90.00
_cell.angle_beta   90.00
_cell.angle_gamma   90.00
#
_symmetry.space_group_name_H-M   'P 1'
#
loop_
_entity.id
_entity.type
_entity.pdbx_description
1 polymer ?
#
loop_
_entity_poly.entity_id
_entity_poly.type
_entity_poly.pdbx_seq_one_letter_code
_entity_poly.pdbx_strand_id
1 'polypeptide(L)'
;MSILIRTYADIEKLEGEDALSEAERLLLSSSIAGLVGLMMIAAQLTWNAGDFAPNSAVILTSQDWKAIADGPSENPAADWTAPQAPGKDYETFYAFAYALDVVVPVLDLGQTDAWAPSPARGEWGYRLFYLQKMFIVAGWVVTSIAAAAISGMIRRDD
;
A
#
# COMPACT_ATOMS: atom_id res chain seq x y z
N MET A 1 30.90 -41.03 24.98
CA MET A 1 31.11 -39.63 25.42
C MET A 1 31.28 -38.64 24.26
N SER A 2 32.02 -38.98 23.18
CA SER A 2 32.29 -38.07 22.05
C SER A 2 31.07 -37.69 21.19
N ILE A 3 30.11 -38.61 20.99
CA ILE A 3 28.90 -38.36 20.17
C ILE A 3 27.95 -37.34 20.84
N LEU A 4 27.70 -37.49 22.14
CA LEU A 4 26.81 -36.60 22.90
C LEU A 4 27.30 -35.14 22.93
N ILE A 5 28.62 -34.91 22.94
CA ILE A 5 29.19 -33.56 22.93
C ILE A 5 29.03 -32.90 21.56
N ARG A 6 29.17 -33.65 20.46
CA ARG A 6 28.89 -33.11 19.12
C ARG A 6 27.42 -32.77 18.92
N THR A 7 26.52 -33.62 19.42
CA THR A 7 25.08 -33.37 19.33
C THR A 7 24.67 -32.12 20.12
N TYR A 8 25.20 -31.92 21.32
CA TYR A 8 24.91 -30.71 22.11
C TYR A 8 25.45 -29.44 21.46
N ALA A 9 26.68 -29.48 20.93
CA ALA A 9 27.28 -28.33 20.26
C ALA A 9 26.57 -27.95 18.95
N ASP A 10 26.03 -28.93 18.20
CA ASP A 10 25.21 -28.65 17.03
C ASP A 10 23.84 -28.05 17.41
N ILE A 11 23.27 -28.41 18.57
CA ILE A 11 22.00 -27.86 19.06
C ILE A 11 22.16 -26.40 19.51
N GLU A 12 23.19 -26.07 20.30
CA GLU A 12 23.48 -24.68 20.70
C GLU A 12 23.80 -23.79 19.48
N LYS A 13 24.47 -24.35 18.47
CA LYS A 13 24.75 -23.64 17.22
C LYS A 13 23.48 -23.34 16.41
N LEU A 14 22.47 -24.21 16.51
CA LEU A 14 21.16 -24.02 15.86
C LEU A 14 20.24 -23.09 16.66
N GLU A 15 20.36 -23.05 18.00
CA GLU A 15 19.66 -22.08 18.87
C GLU A 15 20.20 -20.65 18.71
N GLY A 16 21.48 -20.48 18.36
CA GLY A 16 22.13 -19.17 18.22
C GLY A 16 21.98 -18.46 16.87
N GLU A 17 21.45 -19.13 15.83
CA GLU A 17 21.23 -18.51 14.52
C GLU A 17 19.83 -17.88 14.46
N ASP A 18 19.75 -16.60 14.77
CA ASP A 18 18.56 -15.74 14.60
C ASP A 18 17.86 -16.06 13.26
N ALA A 19 16.53 -16.26 13.25
CA ALA A 19 15.81 -16.71 12.05
C ALA A 19 15.92 -15.73 10.87
N LEU A 20 16.24 -14.47 11.18
CA LEU A 20 16.71 -13.46 10.26
C LEU A 20 17.87 -12.74 10.92
N SER A 21 18.95 -12.55 10.17
CA SER A 21 20.01 -11.64 10.54
C SER A 21 19.49 -10.20 10.69
N GLU A 22 20.17 -9.37 11.47
CA GLU A 22 19.87 -7.94 11.60
C GLU A 22 19.81 -7.23 10.24
N ALA A 23 20.66 -7.64 9.29
CA ALA A 23 20.63 -7.12 7.93
C ALA A 23 19.32 -7.44 7.20
N GLU A 24 18.80 -8.67 7.33
CA GLU A 24 17.54 -9.06 6.71
C GLU A 24 16.33 -8.36 7.35
N ARG A 25 16.35 -8.17 8.67
CA ARG A 25 15.33 -7.38 9.39
C ARG A 25 15.31 -5.93 8.89
N LEU A 26 16.49 -5.31 8.79
CA LEU A 26 16.64 -3.95 8.28
C LEU A 26 16.21 -3.83 6.82
N LEU A 27 16.54 -4.83 5.98
CA LEU A 27 16.12 -4.88 4.59
C LEU A 27 14.59 -4.97 4.47
N LEU A 28 13.93 -5.82 5.27
CA LEU A 28 12.47 -5.96 5.26
C LEU A 28 11.76 -4.68 5.71
N SER A 29 12.21 -4.07 6.82
CA SER A 29 11.61 -2.83 7.33
C SER A 29 11.81 -1.67 6.34
N SER A 30 13.00 -1.56 5.76
CA SER A 30 13.32 -0.54 4.76
C SER A 30 12.56 -0.76 3.45
N SER A 31 12.25 -2.01 3.11
CA SER A 31 11.48 -2.35 1.90
C SER A 31 10.03 -1.88 2.00
N ILE A 32 9.33 -2.16 3.10
CA ILE A 32 7.96 -1.66 3.30
C ILE A 32 7.95 -0.14 3.34
N ALA A 33 8.84 0.49 4.11
CA ALA A 33 8.92 1.95 4.18
C ALA A 33 9.21 2.57 2.80
N GLY A 34 10.10 1.96 2.02
CA GLY A 34 10.41 2.38 0.65
C GLY A 34 9.22 2.24 -0.29
N LEU A 35 8.51 1.11 -0.25
CA LEU A 35 7.30 0.89 -1.05
C LEU A 35 6.20 1.90 -0.69
N VAL A 36 5.93 2.11 0.59
CA VAL A 36 4.95 3.10 1.06
C VAL A 36 5.35 4.51 0.62
N GLY A 37 6.62 4.89 0.80
CA GLY A 37 7.13 6.20 0.40
C GLY A 37 7.01 6.47 -1.11
N LEU A 38 7.43 5.50 -1.94
CA LEU A 38 7.31 5.61 -3.40
C LEU A 38 5.85 5.68 -3.84
N MET A 39 4.98 4.84 -3.26
CA MET A 39 3.55 4.84 -3.58
C MET A 39 2.87 6.14 -3.14
N MET A 40 3.22 6.67 -1.96
CA MET A 40 2.72 7.94 -1.46
C MET A 40 3.07 9.10 -2.40
N ILE A 41 4.33 9.15 -2.87
CA ILE A 41 4.76 10.17 -3.83
C ILE A 41 3.97 10.03 -5.14
N ALA A 42 3.88 8.82 -5.69
CA ALA A 42 3.16 8.57 -6.94
C ALA A 42 1.66 8.91 -6.82
N ALA A 43 1.03 8.56 -5.70
CA ALA A 43 -0.35 8.89 -5.39
C ALA A 43 -0.55 10.40 -5.26
N GLN A 44 0.33 11.11 -4.56
CA GLN A 44 0.25 12.57 -4.42
C GLN A 44 0.42 13.29 -5.77
N LEU A 45 1.36 12.84 -6.61
CA LEU A 45 1.55 13.41 -7.94
C LEU A 45 0.32 13.19 -8.83
N THR A 46 -0.29 12.00 -8.76
CA THR A 46 -1.51 11.66 -9.51
C THR A 46 -2.71 12.45 -9.01
N TRP A 47 -2.85 12.64 -7.69
CA TRP A 47 -3.87 13.49 -7.11
C TRP A 47 -3.72 14.94 -7.56
N ASN A 48 -2.51 15.50 -7.47
CA ASN A 48 -2.23 16.87 -7.90
C ASN A 48 -2.48 17.08 -9.41
N ALA A 49 -2.35 16.03 -10.22
CA ALA A 49 -2.65 16.06 -11.65
C ALA A 49 -4.16 15.96 -11.97
N GLY A 50 -5.03 15.73 -10.97
CA GLY A 50 -6.48 15.57 -11.20
C GLY A 50 -6.90 14.21 -11.74
N ASP A 51 -5.99 13.23 -11.69
CA ASP A 51 -6.15 11.95 -12.38
C ASP A 51 -6.84 10.87 -11.52
N PHE A 52 -7.28 11.22 -10.31
CA PHE A 52 -8.12 10.36 -9.48
C PHE A 52 -9.61 10.52 -9.80
N ALA A 53 -10.37 9.48 -9.51
CA ALA A 53 -11.83 9.50 -9.55
C ALA A 53 -12.41 8.74 -8.35
N PRO A 54 -13.66 9.04 -7.94
CA PRO A 54 -14.39 8.21 -6.98
C PRO A 54 -14.48 6.78 -7.48
N ASN A 55 -14.10 5.82 -6.64
CA ASN A 55 -14.21 4.39 -6.91
C ASN A 55 -15.63 3.87 -6.61
N SER A 56 -16.63 4.56 -7.18
CA SER A 56 -18.05 4.25 -6.98
C SER A 56 -18.82 4.45 -8.27
N ALA A 57 -19.42 3.38 -8.79
CA ALA A 57 -20.23 3.45 -10.01
C ALA A 57 -21.43 4.41 -9.88
N VAL A 58 -22.02 4.50 -8.67
CA VAL A 58 -23.13 5.42 -8.38
C VAL A 58 -22.66 6.86 -8.51
N ILE A 59 -21.50 7.21 -7.95
CA ILE A 59 -20.94 8.57 -8.05
C ILE A 59 -20.51 8.87 -9.49
N LEU A 60 -19.77 7.95 -10.14
CA LEU A 60 -19.28 8.12 -11.50
C LEU A 60 -20.41 8.37 -12.52
N THR A 61 -21.61 7.85 -12.25
CA THR A 61 -22.78 8.04 -13.13
C THR A 61 -23.68 9.21 -12.73
N SER A 62 -23.50 9.77 -11.53
CA SER A 62 -24.25 10.91 -11.01
C SER A 62 -24.05 12.19 -11.84
N GLN A 63 -25.08 13.04 -11.89
CA GLN A 63 -25.01 14.32 -12.60
C GLN A 63 -24.07 15.30 -11.90
N ASP A 64 -24.06 15.31 -10.56
CA ASP A 64 -23.22 16.19 -9.76
C ASP A 64 -21.73 15.96 -9.99
N TRP A 65 -21.30 14.70 -10.10
CA TRP A 65 -19.93 14.37 -10.48
C TRP A 65 -19.62 14.78 -11.92
N LYS A 66 -20.45 14.37 -12.89
CA LYS A 66 -20.22 14.64 -14.31
C LYS A 66 -20.13 16.13 -14.63
N ALA A 67 -20.95 16.95 -13.98
CA ALA A 67 -20.91 18.40 -14.17
C ALA A 67 -19.54 19.02 -13.86
N ILE A 68 -18.82 18.49 -12.86
CA ILE A 68 -17.46 18.92 -12.50
C ILE A 68 -16.43 18.18 -13.35
N ALA A 69 -16.57 16.86 -13.48
CA ALA A 69 -15.63 15.95 -14.14
C ALA A 69 -15.46 16.16 -15.64
N ASP A 70 -16.53 16.55 -16.33
CA ASP A 70 -16.53 16.85 -17.76
C ASP A 70 -16.43 18.37 -18.02
N GLY A 71 -16.32 19.15 -16.95
CA GLY A 71 -16.16 20.61 -16.96
C GLY A 71 -14.70 21.06 -17.04
N PRO A 72 -14.43 22.34 -16.70
CA PRO A 72 -13.09 22.92 -16.80
C PRO A 72 -12.20 22.63 -15.58
N SER A 73 -12.63 21.76 -14.65
CA SER A 73 -11.88 21.47 -13.43
C SER A 73 -10.56 20.77 -13.75
N GLU A 74 -9.46 21.30 -13.22
CA GLU A 74 -8.14 20.67 -13.33
C GLU A 74 -8.03 19.45 -12.41
N ASN A 75 -8.77 19.43 -11.29
CA ASN A 75 -8.84 18.30 -10.38
C ASN A 75 -10.28 18.04 -9.93
N PRO A 76 -11.06 17.29 -10.74
CA PRO A 76 -12.47 17.06 -10.45
C PRO A 76 -12.71 16.37 -9.11
N ALA A 77 -11.82 15.47 -8.69
CA ALA A 77 -11.92 14.78 -7.41
C ALA A 77 -11.87 15.76 -6.25
N ALA A 78 -10.87 16.65 -6.24
CA ALA A 78 -10.72 17.66 -5.18
C ALA A 78 -11.88 18.67 -5.16
N ASP A 79 -12.30 19.14 -6.34
CA ASP A 79 -13.39 20.13 -6.46
C ASP A 79 -14.74 19.54 -6.02
N TRP A 80 -15.01 18.28 -6.38
CA TRP A 80 -16.26 17.60 -6.01
C TRP A 80 -16.34 17.31 -4.51
N THR A 81 -15.21 17.11 -3.82
CA THR A 81 -15.16 16.90 -2.36
C THR A 81 -14.91 18.16 -1.55
N ALA A 82 -14.90 19.34 -2.17
CA ALA A 82 -14.73 20.60 -1.45
C ALA A 82 -15.86 20.81 -0.41
N PRO A 83 -15.66 21.61 0.67
CA PRO A 83 -16.60 21.71 1.79
C PRO A 83 -18.05 22.10 1.45
N GLN A 84 -18.29 22.71 0.30
CA GLN A 84 -19.61 23.14 -0.19
C GLN A 84 -20.03 22.44 -1.49
N ALA A 85 -19.28 21.41 -1.90
CA ALA A 85 -19.54 20.65 -3.10
C ALA A 85 -20.38 19.39 -2.79
N PRO A 86 -20.97 18.74 -3.82
CA PRO A 86 -21.86 17.61 -3.62
C PRO A 86 -21.22 16.41 -2.91
N GLY A 87 -19.90 16.22 -3.05
CA GLY A 87 -19.12 15.15 -2.43
C GLY A 87 -18.49 15.50 -1.09
N LYS A 88 -18.89 16.59 -0.42
CA LYS A 88 -18.29 17.06 0.85
C LYS A 88 -18.26 16.02 1.99
N ASP A 89 -19.16 15.05 1.96
CA ASP A 89 -19.27 13.97 2.97
C ASP A 89 -18.58 12.67 2.49
N TYR A 90 -17.93 12.69 1.33
CA TYR A 90 -17.14 11.58 0.82
C TYR A 90 -15.77 11.52 1.50
N GLU A 91 -15.12 10.35 1.42
CA GLU A 91 -13.78 10.16 2.01
C GLU A 91 -12.78 11.19 1.47
N THR A 92 -12.04 11.84 2.37
CA THR A 92 -11.05 12.83 1.98
C THR A 92 -9.78 12.13 1.56
N PHE A 93 -9.25 12.46 0.39
CA PHE A 93 -8.02 11.85 -0.08
C PHE A 93 -6.82 12.21 0.80
N TYR A 94 -6.07 11.18 1.21
CA TYR A 94 -4.82 11.33 1.93
C TYR A 94 -3.79 10.34 1.39
N ALA A 95 -2.78 10.85 0.66
CA ALA A 95 -1.82 10.04 -0.08
C ALA A 95 -1.04 9.02 0.77
N PHE A 96 -0.76 9.32 2.04
CA PHE A 96 -0.08 8.39 2.93
C PHE A 96 -0.99 7.22 3.32
N ALA A 97 -2.24 7.47 3.70
CA ALA A 97 -3.20 6.39 3.96
C ALA A 97 -3.48 5.58 2.69
N TYR A 98 -3.60 6.24 1.53
CA TYR A 98 -3.74 5.56 0.24
C TYR A 98 -2.56 4.61 -0.04
N ALA A 99 -1.33 5.06 0.23
CA ALA A 99 -0.14 4.23 0.07
C ALA A 99 -0.11 3.04 1.02
N LEU A 100 -0.56 3.22 2.27
CA LEU A 100 -0.69 2.14 3.24
C LEU A 100 -1.72 1.11 2.80
N ASP A 101 -2.90 1.53 2.33
CA ASP A 101 -3.95 0.64 1.80
C ASP A 101 -3.47 -0.16 0.59
N VAL A 102 -2.62 0.43 -0.26
CA VAL A 102 -2.08 -0.24 -1.43
C VAL A 102 -0.97 -1.23 -1.07
N VAL A 103 -0.08 -0.88 -0.14
CA VAL A 103 1.16 -1.63 0.12
C VAL A 103 1.04 -2.63 1.26
N VAL A 104 0.23 -2.36 2.27
CA VAL A 104 0.14 -3.18 3.49
C VAL A 104 -1.17 -3.98 3.44
N PRO A 105 -1.16 -5.26 3.06
CA PRO A 105 -2.39 -5.93 2.62
C PRO A 105 -3.44 -6.19 3.69
N VAL A 106 -3.06 -6.07 4.96
CA VAL A 106 -3.93 -6.26 6.11
C VAL A 106 -4.58 -4.96 6.58
N LEU A 107 -4.18 -3.81 6.02
CA LEU A 107 -4.76 -2.52 6.33
C LEU A 107 -5.90 -2.21 5.37
N ASP A 108 -6.94 -1.58 5.92
CA ASP A 108 -8.05 -1.01 5.19
C ASP A 108 -8.45 0.31 5.88
N LEU A 109 -7.94 1.41 5.33
CA LEU A 109 -8.19 2.78 5.75
C LEU A 109 -9.26 3.46 4.87
N GLY A 110 -9.91 2.70 3.97
CA GLY A 110 -10.97 3.17 3.08
C GLY A 110 -10.52 4.02 1.89
N GLN A 111 -9.23 4.30 1.71
CA GLN A 111 -8.75 5.19 0.66
C GLN A 111 -8.84 4.55 -0.73
N THR A 112 -8.49 3.26 -0.87
CA THR A 112 -8.60 2.54 -2.15
C THR A 112 -10.04 2.14 -2.49
N ASP A 113 -10.90 2.02 -1.48
CA ASP A 113 -12.35 1.84 -1.65
C ASP A 113 -13.02 3.13 -2.10
N ALA A 114 -12.53 4.29 -1.65
CA ALA A 114 -13.07 5.58 -2.03
C ALA A 114 -12.50 6.11 -3.35
N TRP A 115 -11.22 5.90 -3.62
CA TRP A 115 -10.47 6.58 -4.67
C TRP A 115 -9.75 5.58 -5.58
N ALA A 116 -9.83 5.83 -6.90
CA ALA A 116 -9.09 5.06 -7.88
C ALA A 116 -8.37 5.98 -8.88
N PRO A 117 -7.12 5.68 -9.27
CA PRO A 117 -6.48 6.34 -10.41
C PRO A 117 -7.28 6.00 -11.66
N SER A 118 -7.59 7.02 -12.47
CA SER A 118 -8.40 6.88 -13.67
C SER A 118 -7.52 6.92 -14.92
N PRO A 119 -7.40 5.81 -15.68
CA PRO A 119 -6.68 5.79 -16.96
C PRO A 119 -7.26 6.72 -18.02
N ALA A 120 -8.50 7.19 -17.83
CA ALA A 120 -9.21 8.07 -18.76
C ALA A 120 -9.01 9.57 -18.47
N ARG A 121 -8.39 9.93 -17.34
CA ARG A 121 -8.21 11.34 -16.93
C ARG A 121 -6.88 11.93 -17.37
N GLY A 122 -5.81 11.14 -17.34
CA GLY A 122 -4.50 11.62 -17.73
C GLY A 122 -3.40 10.58 -17.60
N GLU A 123 -2.19 11.00 -17.95
CA GLU A 123 -1.02 10.13 -18.00
C GLU A 123 -0.63 9.60 -16.62
N TRP A 124 -0.77 10.41 -15.56
CA TRP A 124 -0.49 9.96 -14.19
C TRP A 124 -1.51 8.91 -13.74
N GLY A 125 -2.78 9.09 -14.06
CA GLY A 125 -3.84 8.13 -13.79
C GLY A 125 -3.60 6.79 -14.48
N TYR A 126 -3.22 6.81 -15.76
CA TYR A 126 -2.84 5.60 -16.49
C TYR A 126 -1.65 4.88 -15.83
N ARG A 127 -0.57 5.60 -15.52
CA ARG A 127 0.63 5.03 -14.91
C ARG A 127 0.32 4.45 -13.53
N LEU A 128 -0.37 5.20 -12.67
CA LEU A 128 -0.68 4.77 -11.31
C LEU A 128 -1.65 3.58 -11.29
N PHE A 129 -2.59 3.49 -12.23
CA PHE A 129 -3.52 2.35 -12.34
C PHE A 129 -2.81 1.00 -12.51
N TYR A 130 -1.68 0.96 -13.23
CA TYR A 130 -0.88 -0.25 -13.36
C TYR A 130 0.15 -0.39 -12.24
N LEU A 131 0.81 0.71 -11.86
CA LEU A 131 1.78 0.70 -10.75
C LEU A 131 1.13 0.22 -9.45
N GLN A 132 -0.09 0.66 -9.14
CA GLN A 132 -0.83 0.25 -7.95
C GLN A 132 -0.89 -1.29 -7.82
N LYS A 133 -1.22 -2.01 -8.91
CA LYS A 133 -1.29 -3.48 -8.90
C LYS A 133 0.07 -4.11 -8.61
N MET A 134 1.14 -3.54 -9.15
CA MET A 134 2.50 -4.00 -8.88
C MET A 134 2.88 -3.78 -7.41
N PHE A 135 2.50 -2.65 -6.82
CA PHE A 135 2.75 -2.35 -5.41
C PHE A 135 1.92 -3.24 -4.46
N ILE A 136 0.68 -3.56 -4.80
CA ILE A 136 -0.14 -4.55 -4.06
C ILE A 136 0.59 -5.90 -4.01
N VAL A 137 1.04 -6.39 -5.17
CA VAL A 137 1.76 -7.68 -5.25
C VAL A 137 3.08 -7.62 -4.46
N ALA A 138 3.85 -6.55 -4.61
CA ALA A 138 5.11 -6.37 -3.86
C ALA A 138 4.86 -6.32 -2.34
N GLY A 139 3.81 -5.63 -1.91
CA GLY A 139 3.35 -5.58 -0.52
C GLY A 139 3.05 -6.95 0.06
N TRP A 140 2.29 -7.78 -0.66
CA TRP A 140 2.03 -9.18 -0.30
C TRP A 140 3.31 -10.01 -0.19
N VAL A 141 4.26 -9.86 -1.12
CA VAL A 141 5.53 -10.58 -1.08
C VAL A 141 6.31 -10.23 0.19
N VAL A 142 6.53 -8.93 0.45
CA VAL A 142 7.32 -8.49 1.61
C VAL A 142 6.64 -8.86 2.93
N THR A 143 5.32 -8.68 3.01
CA THR A 143 4.54 -9.04 4.22
C THR A 143 4.57 -10.54 4.48
N SER A 144 4.49 -11.37 3.44
CA SER A 144 4.54 -12.83 3.59
C SER A 144 5.91 -13.32 4.05
N ILE A 145 7.00 -12.72 3.55
CA ILE A 145 8.36 -13.03 4.01
C ILE A 145 8.52 -12.66 5.49
N ALA A 146 8.03 -11.48 5.89
CA ALA A 146 8.05 -11.05 7.29
C ALA A 146 7.24 -12.00 8.19
N ALA A 147 6.03 -12.39 7.77
CA ALA A 147 5.19 -13.33 8.50
C ALA A 147 5.83 -14.73 8.64
N ALA A 148 6.46 -15.23 7.56
CA ALA A 148 7.17 -16.51 7.57
C ALA A 148 8.37 -16.48 8.51
N ALA A 149 9.13 -15.38 8.54
CA ALA A 149 10.24 -15.21 9.46
C ALA A 149 9.79 -15.22 10.92
N ILE A 150 8.74 -14.46 11.26
CA ILE A 150 8.17 -14.43 12.61
C ILE A 150 7.65 -15.81 13.01
N SER A 151 6.95 -16.50 12.12
CA SER A 151 6.42 -17.85 12.38
C SER A 151 7.55 -18.88 12.56
N GLY A 152 8.65 -18.72 11.83
CA GLY A 152 9.85 -19.56 11.97
C GLY A 152 10.54 -19.38 13.32
N MET A 153 10.57 -18.16 13.87
CA MET A 153 11.08 -17.89 15.22
C MET A 153 10.24 -18.60 16.28
N ILE A 154 8.92 -18.44 16.24
CA ILE A 154 8.00 -19.03 17.23
C ILE A 154 8.18 -20.56 17.34
N ARG A 155 8.39 -21.24 16.21
CA ARG A 155 8.60 -22.70 16.18
C ARG A 155 9.92 -23.18 16.79
N ARG A 156 10.88 -22.29 17.06
CA ARG A 156 12.16 -22.64 17.66
C ARG A 156 12.16 -22.46 19.18
N ASP A 157 11.23 -21.66 19.70
CA ASP A 157 11.11 -21.37 21.13
C ASP A 157 10.26 -22.42 21.89
N ASP A 158 9.62 -23.36 21.16
CA ASP A 158 8.84 -24.52 21.65
C ASP A 158 9.61 -25.85 21.49
#